data_AF-A0A7N2MZA7-F1
#
_entry.id   AF-A0A7N2MZA7-F1
#
_cell.length_a   1.000
_cell.length_b   1.000
_cell.length_c   1.000
_cell.angle_alpha   90.00
_cell.angle_beta   90.00
_cell.angle_gamma   90.00
#
_symmetry.space_group_name_H-M   'P 1'
#
loop_
_entity.id
_entity.type
_entity.pdbx_description
1 polymer ?
#
loop_
_entity_poly.entity_id
_entity_poly.type
_entity_poly.pdbx_seq_one_letter_code
_entity_poly.pdbx_strand_id
1 'polypeptide(L)'
;MLDRRLVRDDGCGLGQGVMHNRSMNVVFHILMESNISSVSNPFPLSPSLLSHRVGAHLNYPLHAFVAKKAQDLSMQPLPRSFSPLAAPLLCDLHIVGLKVPRPSKYSQTPVEDPRFVLILQGYHWDSSYCRKGRSQCISVADEPVNLFYMFKGLAVLNARETSLNLLHEDTEMLGYTEQLADIAQEGHVLISPKTPMEIQAYKLELRPHQ
;
A
#
# COMPACT_ATOMS: atom_id res chain seq x y z
N MET A 1 25.79 -7.15 -5.26
CA MET A 1 26.10 -8.31 -6.13
C MET A 1 24.96 -8.44 -7.12
N LEU A 2 25.22 -8.47 -8.43
CA LEU A 2 24.16 -8.45 -9.46
C LEU A 2 23.85 -9.83 -10.04
N ASP A 3 24.85 -10.70 -10.19
CA ASP A 3 24.69 -12.09 -10.62
C ASP A 3 25.87 -12.93 -10.06
N ARG A 4 25.71 -14.26 -10.04
CA ARG A 4 26.76 -15.22 -9.64
C ARG A 4 26.72 -16.46 -10.52
N ARG A 5 27.90 -16.94 -10.91
CA ARG A 5 28.08 -18.20 -11.65
C ARG A 5 29.04 -19.11 -10.90
N LEU A 6 28.56 -20.30 -10.53
CA LEU A 6 29.27 -21.25 -9.68
C LEU A 6 29.34 -22.61 -10.37
N VAL A 7 30.54 -23.16 -10.52
CA VAL A 7 30.74 -24.46 -11.19
C VAL A 7 30.52 -25.63 -10.24
N ARG A 8 30.82 -25.43 -8.95
CA ARG A 8 30.78 -26.47 -7.92
C ARG A 8 29.54 -26.31 -7.05
N ASP A 9 29.03 -27.45 -6.59
CA ASP A 9 27.98 -27.53 -5.57
C ASP A 9 28.55 -27.12 -4.19
N ASP A 10 27.71 -26.55 -3.34
CA ASP A 10 28.06 -26.16 -1.98
C ASP A 10 27.82 -27.26 -0.94
N GLY A 11 27.33 -28.44 -1.37
CA GLY A 11 27.11 -29.59 -0.50
C GLY A 11 25.80 -29.51 0.30
N CYS A 12 24.91 -28.56 -0.01
CA CYS A 12 23.60 -28.46 0.66
C CYS A 12 22.51 -29.33 0.02
N GLY A 13 22.90 -30.33 -0.80
CA GLY A 13 21.98 -31.31 -1.38
C GLY A 13 21.34 -30.89 -2.71
N LEU A 14 21.77 -29.77 -3.30
CA LEU A 14 21.34 -29.36 -4.64
C LEU A 14 22.00 -30.23 -5.73
N GLY A 15 23.24 -30.67 -5.51
CA GLY A 15 23.97 -31.61 -6.38
C GLY A 15 24.46 -31.00 -7.69
N GLN A 16 24.51 -29.67 -7.80
CA GLN A 16 24.97 -28.97 -9.01
C GLN A 16 25.41 -27.54 -8.71
N GLY A 17 26.29 -27.00 -9.54
CA GLY A 17 26.61 -25.57 -9.54
C GLY A 17 25.53 -24.69 -10.18
N VAL A 18 25.66 -23.37 -10.03
CA VAL A 18 24.81 -22.36 -10.69
C VAL A 18 25.46 -21.90 -12.00
N MET A 19 25.13 -22.57 -13.12
CA MET A 19 25.73 -22.29 -14.44
C MET A 19 24.74 -21.80 -15.50
N HIS A 20 23.45 -21.70 -15.16
CA HIS A 20 22.34 -21.42 -16.07
C HIS A 20 21.98 -19.93 -16.15
N ASN A 21 22.96 -19.03 -15.97
CA ASN A 21 22.76 -17.58 -16.01
C ASN A 21 22.15 -17.15 -17.35
N ARG A 22 21.21 -16.20 -17.29
CA ARG A 22 20.65 -15.51 -18.45
C ARG A 22 20.78 -14.01 -18.24
N SER A 23 20.82 -13.25 -19.34
CA SER A 23 20.80 -11.79 -19.25
C SER A 23 19.58 -11.34 -18.45
N MET A 24 19.81 -10.48 -17.46
CA MET A 24 18.78 -9.89 -16.62
C MET A 24 18.93 -8.38 -16.59
N ASN A 25 17.81 -7.67 -16.65
CA ASN A 25 17.79 -6.22 -16.48
C ASN A 25 17.65 -5.91 -14.99
N VAL A 26 18.67 -5.29 -14.40
CA VAL A 26 18.61 -4.81 -13.01
C VAL A 26 18.38 -3.32 -13.01
N VAL A 27 17.31 -2.89 -12.32
CA VAL A 27 16.98 -1.48 -12.14
C VAL A 27 17.18 -1.14 -10.66
N PHE A 28 17.98 -0.13 -10.39
CA PHE A 28 18.18 0.40 -9.04
C PHE A 28 18.25 1.93 -9.09
N HIS A 29 18.06 2.56 -7.93
CA HIS A 29 18.16 4.00 -7.79
C HIS A 29 19.16 4.32 -6.68
N ILE A 30 20.12 5.20 -6.97
CA ILE A 30 21.05 5.73 -5.96
C ILE A 30 20.52 7.10 -5.56
N LEU A 31 20.11 7.20 -4.30
CA LEU A 31 19.57 8.43 -3.74
C LEU A 31 20.63 9.10 -2.85
N MET A 32 20.87 10.40 -3.07
CA MET A 32 21.75 11.20 -2.23
C MET A 32 20.94 12.32 -1.58
N GLU A 33 20.91 12.34 -0.24
CA GLU A 33 20.13 13.30 0.54
C GLU A 33 21.01 14.04 1.53
N SER A 34 20.63 15.28 1.84
CA SER A 34 21.28 16.09 2.85
C SER A 34 20.54 15.92 4.17
N ASN A 35 21.28 15.65 5.25
CA ASN A 35 20.73 15.73 6.60
C ASN A 35 20.42 17.20 6.92
N ILE A 36 19.18 17.48 7.33
CA ILE A 36 18.69 18.81 7.69
C ILE A 36 18.48 18.97 9.20
N SER A 37 18.67 17.92 10.01
CA SER A 37 18.59 18.02 11.46
C SER A 37 19.87 18.62 12.05
N SER A 38 19.72 19.26 13.21
CA SER A 38 20.85 19.77 14.00
C SER A 38 21.62 18.65 14.70
N VAL A 39 21.03 17.47 14.83
CA VAL A 39 21.62 16.30 15.49
C VAL A 39 21.82 15.21 14.46
N SER A 40 23.08 15.02 14.05
CA SER A 40 23.47 13.92 13.18
C SER A 40 23.34 12.60 13.94
N ASN A 41 22.28 11.84 13.68
CA ASN A 41 22.19 10.46 14.13
C ASN A 41 23.19 9.61 13.33
N PRO A 42 24.21 9.01 13.97
CA PRO A 42 25.22 8.22 13.26
C PRO A 42 24.69 6.88 12.72
N PHE A 43 23.49 6.47 13.14
CA PHE A 43 22.83 5.23 12.71
C PHE A 43 21.38 5.52 12.30
N PRO A 44 21.13 6.01 11.07
CA PRO A 44 19.77 6.09 10.56
C PRO A 44 19.21 4.67 10.40
N LEU A 45 18.31 4.27 11.28
CA LEU A 45 17.65 2.95 11.25
C LEU A 45 16.49 2.91 10.25
N SER A 46 16.10 4.06 9.68
CA SER A 46 14.91 4.19 8.85
C SER A 46 15.17 5.00 7.61
N PRO A 47 14.51 4.67 6.48
CA PRO A 47 14.65 5.42 5.25
C PRO A 47 14.08 6.83 5.39
N SER A 48 14.54 7.76 4.56
CA SER A 48 13.83 9.02 4.36
C SER A 48 12.49 8.78 3.65
N LEU A 49 11.60 9.77 3.71
CA LEU A 49 10.34 9.72 2.98
C LEU A 49 10.54 9.64 1.45
N LEU A 50 11.56 10.32 0.92
CA LEU A 50 11.91 10.25 -0.50
C LEU A 50 12.42 8.85 -0.88
N SER A 51 13.23 8.23 -0.02
CA SER A 51 13.70 6.85 -0.22
C SER A 51 12.53 5.87 -0.29
N HIS A 52 11.54 5.99 0.60
CA HIS A 52 10.32 5.18 0.53
C HIS A 52 9.57 5.37 -0.79
N ARG A 53 9.38 6.62 -1.22
CA ARG A 53 8.70 6.93 -2.48
C ARG A 53 9.43 6.37 -3.69
N VAL A 54 10.74 6.53 -3.76
CA VAL A 54 11.58 5.95 -4.84
C VAL A 54 11.47 4.43 -4.83
N GLY A 55 11.55 3.80 -3.65
CA GLY A 55 11.35 2.37 -3.49
C GLY A 55 9.98 1.91 -3.99
N ALA A 56 8.92 2.66 -3.67
CA ALA A 56 7.58 2.38 -4.16
C ALA A 56 7.48 2.50 -5.68
N HIS A 57 8.11 3.52 -6.30
CA HIS A 57 8.14 3.67 -7.76
C HIS A 57 8.86 2.50 -8.47
N LEU A 58 9.86 1.89 -7.84
CA LEU A 58 10.56 0.73 -8.39
C LEU A 58 9.72 -0.56 -8.26
N ASN A 59 8.99 -0.73 -7.16
CA ASN A 59 8.17 -1.92 -6.89
C ASN A 59 6.78 -1.86 -7.55
N TYR A 60 6.24 -0.67 -7.76
CA TYR A 60 4.90 -0.41 -8.30
C TYR A 60 4.97 0.56 -9.49
N PRO A 61 5.54 0.14 -10.64
CA PRO A 61 5.69 1.01 -11.80
C PRO A 61 4.34 1.34 -12.46
N LEU A 62 4.30 2.46 -13.16
CA LEU A 62 3.12 2.83 -13.95
C LEU A 62 2.88 1.83 -15.08
N HIS A 63 1.64 1.36 -15.20
CA HIS A 63 1.22 0.48 -16.29
C HIS A 63 0.74 1.30 -17.49
N ALA A 64 1.42 1.17 -18.62
CA ALA A 64 1.00 1.74 -19.89
C ALA A 64 0.10 0.75 -20.64
N PHE A 65 -1.12 1.16 -20.99
CA PHE A 65 -2.05 0.38 -21.78
C PHE A 65 -2.12 0.91 -23.20
N VAL A 66 -1.84 0.06 -24.20
CA VAL A 66 -1.90 0.42 -25.62
C VAL A 66 -3.16 -0.17 -26.24
N ALA A 67 -4.05 0.69 -26.72
CA ALA A 67 -5.29 0.27 -27.38
C ALA A 67 -5.02 -0.28 -28.80
N LYS A 68 -5.69 -1.39 -29.17
CA LYS A 68 -5.48 -2.06 -30.47
C LYS A 68 -6.10 -1.33 -31.67
N LYS A 69 -7.08 -0.45 -31.45
CA LYS A 69 -7.72 0.39 -32.48
C LYS A 69 -8.06 1.73 -31.87
N ALA A 70 -8.00 2.81 -32.65
CA ALA A 70 -8.79 4.00 -32.35
C ALA A 70 -10.24 3.55 -32.40
N GLN A 71 -10.86 3.29 -31.24
CA GLN A 71 -12.24 2.85 -31.20
C GLN A 71 -13.09 3.91 -31.92
N ASP A 72 -14.03 3.47 -32.74
CA ASP A 72 -15.24 4.21 -33.08
C ASP A 72 -16.00 4.44 -31.76
N LEU A 73 -15.51 5.41 -30.99
CA LEU A 73 -16.06 5.73 -29.69
C LEU A 73 -17.45 6.33 -29.96
N SER A 74 -18.46 5.57 -29.55
CA SER A 74 -19.78 6.06 -29.15
C SER A 74 -19.72 7.51 -28.67
N MET A 75 -20.73 8.30 -29.02
CA MET A 75 -20.84 9.78 -28.95
C MET A 75 -20.50 10.47 -27.61
N GLN A 76 -20.06 9.75 -26.58
CA GLN A 76 -19.61 10.32 -25.30
C GLN A 76 -18.07 10.28 -25.17
N PRO A 77 -17.43 11.41 -24.86
CA PRO A 77 -15.99 11.44 -24.62
C PRO A 77 -15.65 10.62 -23.37
N LEU A 78 -14.76 9.64 -23.54
CA LEU A 78 -14.24 8.84 -22.42
C LEU A 78 -13.54 9.76 -21.40
N PRO A 79 -13.71 9.55 -20.08
CA PRO A 79 -12.99 10.32 -19.07
C PRO A 79 -11.47 10.25 -19.30
N ARG A 80 -10.82 11.40 -19.45
CA ARG A 80 -9.38 11.49 -19.73
C ARG A 80 -8.50 11.12 -18.53
N SER A 81 -9.07 11.07 -17.34
CA SER A 81 -8.38 10.77 -16.08
C SER A 81 -9.30 10.02 -15.13
N PHE A 82 -8.75 9.06 -14.40
CA PHE A 82 -9.42 8.36 -13.31
C PHE A 82 -8.60 8.54 -12.02
N SER A 83 -9.25 9.03 -10.97
CA SER A 83 -8.66 9.15 -9.63
C SER A 83 -9.68 8.59 -8.63
N PRO A 84 -9.50 7.35 -8.14
CA PRO A 84 -10.50 6.67 -7.31
C PRO A 84 -10.53 7.14 -5.86
N LEU A 85 -9.59 7.99 -5.45
CA LEU A 85 -9.49 8.50 -4.08
C LEU A 85 -10.09 9.91 -3.99
N ALA A 86 -10.77 10.20 -2.89
CA ALA A 86 -11.37 11.52 -2.63
C ALA A 86 -10.29 12.59 -2.39
N ALA A 87 -9.18 12.20 -1.76
CA ALA A 87 -8.00 13.03 -1.54
C ALA A 87 -6.73 12.21 -1.82
N PRO A 88 -5.58 12.86 -2.11
CA PRO A 88 -4.29 12.18 -2.18
C PRO A 88 -3.98 11.45 -0.87
N LEU A 89 -3.39 10.25 -0.96
CA LEU A 89 -2.93 9.52 0.23
C LEU A 89 -1.81 10.27 0.93
N LEU A 90 -1.72 10.05 2.24
CA LEU A 90 -0.61 10.50 3.07
C LEU A 90 0.68 9.81 2.62
N CYS A 91 1.80 10.51 2.68
CA CYS A 91 3.06 10.03 2.10
C CYS A 91 3.69 8.86 2.88
N ASP A 92 3.28 8.68 4.12
CA ASP A 92 3.63 7.61 5.05
C ASP A 92 2.59 6.50 5.12
N LEU A 93 1.55 6.53 4.27
CA LEU A 93 0.53 5.49 4.18
C LEU A 93 0.53 4.87 2.78
N HIS A 94 0.60 3.55 2.72
CA HIS A 94 0.66 2.81 1.46
C HIS A 94 -0.45 1.75 1.37
N ILE A 95 -1.17 1.73 0.26
CA ILE A 95 -2.12 0.66 -0.05
C ILE A 95 -1.34 -0.52 -0.62
N VAL A 96 -1.11 -1.53 0.21
CA VAL A 96 -0.40 -2.76 -0.18
C VAL A 96 -1.30 -3.68 -1.02
N GLY A 97 -2.62 -3.60 -0.81
CA GLY A 97 -3.55 -4.38 -1.62
C GLY A 97 -5.01 -3.94 -1.49
N LEU A 98 -5.71 -3.98 -2.61
CA LEU A 98 -7.18 -3.92 -2.69
C LEU A 98 -7.66 -5.16 -3.44
N LYS A 99 -8.33 -6.08 -2.76
CA LYS A 99 -8.72 -7.40 -3.29
C LYS A 99 -10.21 -7.65 -3.13
N VAL A 100 -10.74 -8.56 -3.96
CA VAL A 100 -12.10 -9.09 -3.85
C VAL A 100 -11.98 -10.60 -3.66
N PRO A 101 -11.99 -11.12 -2.42
CA PRO A 101 -11.74 -12.54 -2.15
C PRO A 101 -12.77 -13.49 -2.79
N ARG A 102 -14.02 -13.04 -2.92
CA ARG A 102 -15.11 -13.80 -3.55
C ARG A 102 -15.73 -12.98 -4.69
N PRO A 103 -15.33 -13.22 -5.95
CA PRO A 103 -15.92 -12.54 -7.09
C PRO A 103 -17.41 -12.91 -7.25
N SER A 104 -18.24 -11.94 -7.65
CA SER A 104 -19.69 -12.11 -7.81
C SER A 104 -20.09 -13.24 -8.78
N LYS A 105 -19.21 -13.58 -9.72
CA LYS A 105 -19.41 -14.69 -10.66
C LYS A 105 -19.50 -16.06 -9.98
N TYR A 106 -19.03 -16.18 -8.74
CA TYR A 106 -18.97 -17.44 -7.99
C TYR A 106 -19.82 -17.43 -6.72
N SER A 107 -20.59 -16.37 -6.43
CA SER A 107 -21.47 -16.30 -5.26
C SER A 107 -22.92 -16.62 -5.63
N GLN A 108 -23.45 -17.75 -5.15
CA GLN A 108 -24.87 -18.12 -5.31
C GLN A 108 -25.77 -17.57 -4.17
N THR A 109 -25.19 -16.97 -3.14
CA THR A 109 -25.90 -16.43 -1.97
C THR A 109 -25.94 -14.90 -1.95
N PRO A 110 -27.00 -14.28 -1.42
CA PRO A 110 -27.07 -12.83 -1.22
C PRO A 110 -25.96 -12.37 -0.26
N VAL A 111 -25.35 -11.25 -0.61
CA VAL A 111 -24.12 -10.73 -0.01
C VAL A 111 -24.48 -9.93 1.25
N GLU A 112 -24.47 -10.57 2.41
CA GLU A 112 -24.46 -9.86 3.71
C GLU A 112 -23.02 -9.56 4.20
N ASP A 113 -22.00 -10.17 3.59
CA ASP A 113 -20.60 -10.03 4.01
C ASP A 113 -19.84 -8.93 3.24
N PRO A 114 -18.91 -8.20 3.91
CA PRO A 114 -18.01 -7.26 3.25
C PRO A 114 -17.16 -7.97 2.18
N ARG A 115 -17.25 -7.48 0.93
CA ARG A 115 -16.67 -8.14 -0.26
C ARG A 115 -15.26 -7.71 -0.61
N PHE A 116 -14.89 -6.52 -0.19
CA PHE A 116 -13.61 -5.92 -0.54
C PHE A 116 -12.67 -6.06 0.64
N VAL A 117 -11.38 -6.19 0.34
CA VAL A 117 -10.32 -6.24 1.34
C VAL A 117 -9.34 -5.16 1.01
N LEU A 118 -9.07 -4.29 1.98
CA LEU A 118 -8.06 -3.25 1.91
C LEU A 118 -6.94 -3.60 2.90
N ILE A 119 -5.69 -3.60 2.43
CA ILE A 119 -4.51 -3.79 3.26
C ILE A 119 -3.66 -2.52 3.15
N LEU A 120 -3.38 -1.93 4.30
CA LEU A 120 -2.63 -0.69 4.45
C LEU A 120 -1.35 -0.94 5.21
N GLN A 121 -0.31 -0.18 4.89
CA GLN A 121 0.95 -0.18 5.60
C GLN A 121 1.32 1.26 5.95
N GLY A 122 1.63 1.48 7.23
CA GLY A 122 2.26 2.71 7.70
C GLY A 122 3.77 2.61 7.55
N TYR A 123 4.41 3.67 7.03
CA TYR A 123 5.87 3.76 6.93
C TYR A 123 6.44 4.61 8.05
N HIS A 124 7.43 4.06 8.75
CA HIS A 124 8.33 4.89 9.54
C HIS A 124 9.35 5.59 8.64
N TRP A 125 9.64 6.86 8.90
CA TRP A 125 10.61 7.62 8.13
C TRP A 125 11.52 8.45 9.05
N ASP A 126 12.76 8.63 8.63
CA ASP A 126 13.74 9.42 9.37
C ASP A 126 13.51 10.93 9.18
N SER A 127 13.15 11.58 10.28
CA SER A 127 12.87 13.03 10.34
C SER A 127 14.09 13.93 10.16
N SER A 128 15.29 13.34 10.14
CA SER A 128 16.55 14.03 9.83
C SER A 128 16.64 14.47 8.36
N TYR A 129 15.80 13.92 7.50
CA TYR A 129 15.72 14.28 6.07
C TYR A 129 14.49 15.14 5.77
N CYS A 130 14.41 15.65 4.54
CA CYS A 130 13.33 16.55 4.12
C CYS A 130 11.95 15.91 4.32
N ARG A 131 11.12 16.49 5.19
CA ARG A 131 9.74 16.03 5.45
C ARG A 131 8.84 16.04 4.22
N LYS A 132 9.11 16.93 3.25
CA LYS A 132 8.37 16.98 1.97
C LYS A 132 8.98 16.04 0.91
N GLY A 133 10.07 15.35 1.24
CA GLY A 133 10.79 14.45 0.34
C GLY A 133 11.18 15.09 -0.99
N ARG A 134 11.39 16.42 -1.04
CA ARG A 134 11.58 17.22 -2.28
C ARG A 134 10.57 16.89 -3.41
N SER A 135 9.41 16.35 -3.05
CA SER A 135 8.38 15.88 -3.97
C SER A 135 7.06 16.54 -3.62
N GLN A 136 6.02 16.36 -4.44
CA GLN A 136 4.67 16.88 -4.19
C GLN A 136 3.98 16.14 -3.00
N CYS A 137 4.71 15.84 -1.94
CA CYS A 137 4.14 15.33 -0.70
C CYS A 137 3.42 16.48 -0.01
N ILE A 138 2.10 16.37 0.12
CA ILE A 138 1.23 17.45 0.60
C ILE A 138 1.04 17.33 2.12
N SER A 139 0.93 16.10 2.64
CA SER A 139 0.73 15.83 4.06
C SER A 139 1.43 14.54 4.51
N VAL A 140 2.00 14.62 5.71
CA VAL A 140 2.44 13.48 6.53
C VAL A 140 1.46 13.42 7.70
N ALA A 141 1.30 12.25 8.26
CA ALA A 141 0.10 11.93 9.00
C ALA A 141 0.12 12.44 10.45
N ASP A 142 -0.20 13.71 10.60
CA ASP A 142 -0.62 14.30 11.88
C ASP A 142 -2.11 14.03 12.16
N GLU A 143 -2.91 13.76 11.12
CA GLU A 143 -4.35 13.49 11.20
C GLU A 143 -4.71 12.06 10.77
N PRO A 144 -5.70 11.43 11.42
CA PRO A 144 -6.15 10.08 11.08
C PRO A 144 -6.88 10.04 9.73
N VAL A 145 -6.66 8.96 8.98
CA VAL A 145 -7.38 8.73 7.71
C VAL A 145 -8.70 8.02 8.00
N ASN A 146 -9.81 8.63 7.58
CA ASN A 146 -11.13 8.02 7.67
C ASN A 146 -11.41 7.14 6.45
N LEU A 147 -11.51 5.82 6.66
CA LEU A 147 -11.79 4.85 5.59
C LEU A 147 -13.11 5.13 4.86
N PHE A 148 -14.12 5.68 5.54
CA PHE A 148 -15.46 5.89 4.97
C PHE A 148 -15.49 6.95 3.87
N TYR A 149 -14.57 7.91 3.92
CA TYR A 149 -14.47 9.02 2.96
C TYR A 149 -13.24 8.90 2.05
N MET A 150 -12.56 7.74 2.05
CA MET A 150 -11.32 7.54 1.30
C MET A 150 -11.54 7.49 -0.22
N PHE A 151 -12.66 6.90 -0.67
CA PHE A 151 -12.91 6.63 -2.08
C PHE A 151 -13.82 7.68 -2.73
N LYS A 152 -13.45 8.15 -3.92
CA LYS A 152 -14.27 9.05 -4.73
C LYS A 152 -15.34 8.26 -5.48
N GLY A 153 -16.60 8.59 -5.26
CA GLY A 153 -17.73 7.96 -5.94
C GLY A 153 -18.11 6.57 -5.41
N LEU A 154 -17.46 6.08 -4.35
CA LEU A 154 -17.83 4.86 -3.63
C LEU A 154 -18.08 5.16 -2.16
N ALA A 155 -19.25 4.77 -1.64
CA ALA A 155 -19.57 4.84 -0.23
C ALA A 155 -19.12 3.53 0.44
N VAL A 156 -18.38 3.66 1.54
CA VAL A 156 -18.09 2.52 2.42
C VAL A 156 -19.25 2.43 3.41
N LEU A 157 -19.95 1.30 3.45
CA LEU A 157 -21.08 1.10 4.38
C LEU A 157 -20.64 0.46 5.68
N ASN A 158 -19.64 -0.42 5.60
CA ASN A 158 -19.13 -1.17 6.73
C ASN A 158 -17.64 -1.41 6.51
N ALA A 159 -16.85 -1.22 7.56
CA ALA A 159 -15.43 -1.48 7.61
C ALA A 159 -15.12 -2.26 8.88
N ARG A 160 -14.57 -3.47 8.72
CA ARG A 160 -14.20 -4.34 9.84
C ARG A 160 -12.73 -4.68 9.75
N GLU A 161 -12.03 -4.56 10.86
CA GLU A 161 -10.65 -5.02 10.95
C GLU A 161 -10.57 -6.55 10.91
N THR A 162 -9.49 -7.07 10.35
CA THR A 162 -9.26 -8.51 10.21
C THR A 162 -7.78 -8.83 10.27
N SER A 163 -7.44 -10.09 10.56
CA SER A 163 -6.08 -10.60 10.39
C SER A 163 -5.60 -10.47 8.94
N LEU A 164 -4.30 -10.40 8.72
CA LEU A 164 -3.71 -10.27 7.38
C LEU A 164 -4.08 -11.43 6.43
N ASN A 165 -4.39 -12.61 6.98
CA ASN A 165 -4.88 -13.78 6.24
C ASN A 165 -6.41 -13.83 6.08
N LEU A 166 -7.13 -12.82 6.59
CA LEU A 166 -8.58 -12.62 6.48
C LEU A 166 -9.46 -13.64 7.24
N LEU A 167 -8.84 -14.47 8.09
CA LEU A 167 -9.52 -15.57 8.80
C LEU A 167 -10.11 -15.15 10.16
N HIS A 168 -9.57 -14.11 10.79
CA HIS A 168 -10.00 -13.65 12.11
C HIS A 168 -10.50 -12.21 12.03
N GLU A 169 -11.60 -11.92 12.73
CA GLU A 169 -12.23 -10.59 12.82
C GLU A 169 -12.34 -10.12 14.28
N ASP A 170 -11.82 -10.91 15.22
CA ASP A 170 -11.91 -10.62 16.64
C ASP A 170 -10.82 -9.61 17.05
N THR A 171 -11.23 -8.37 17.30
CA THR A 171 -10.35 -7.27 17.68
C THR A 171 -9.64 -7.49 19.02
N GLU A 172 -10.21 -8.29 19.93
CA GLU A 172 -9.60 -8.61 21.22
C GLU A 172 -8.43 -9.59 21.03
N MET A 173 -8.63 -10.62 20.20
CA MET A 173 -7.58 -11.56 19.81
C MET A 173 -6.44 -10.86 19.04
N LEU A 174 -6.78 -9.84 18.27
CA LEU A 174 -5.83 -9.08 17.46
C LEU A 174 -5.05 -8.03 18.27
N GLY A 175 -5.38 -7.80 19.55
CA GLY A 175 -4.67 -6.87 20.44
C GLY A 175 -4.97 -5.39 20.20
N TYR A 176 -6.05 -5.06 19.48
CA TYR A 176 -6.43 -3.67 19.15
C TYR A 176 -7.29 -3.00 20.22
N THR A 177 -7.58 -3.69 21.33
CA THR A 177 -8.52 -3.25 22.38
C THR A 177 -8.10 -1.95 23.08
N GLU A 178 -6.80 -1.63 23.14
CA GLU A 178 -6.30 -0.41 23.79
C GLU A 178 -6.40 0.84 22.90
N GLN A 179 -6.59 0.70 21.57
CA GLN A 179 -6.72 1.85 20.64
C GLN A 179 -8.17 2.34 20.46
N LEU A 180 -9.16 1.51 20.83
CA LEU A 180 -10.58 1.81 20.66
C LEU A 180 -11.21 2.59 21.83
N ALA A 181 -10.54 2.64 22.99
CA ALA A 181 -11.09 3.28 24.20
C ALA A 181 -11.33 4.79 24.06
N ASP A 182 -10.66 5.47 23.11
CA ASP A 182 -10.81 6.91 22.88
C ASP A 182 -11.59 7.29 21.59
N ILE A 183 -12.01 6.31 20.76
CA ILE A 183 -12.56 6.58 19.40
C ILE A 183 -13.97 6.00 19.19
N ALA A 184 -14.57 5.41 20.24
CA ALA A 184 -15.92 4.83 20.19
C ALA A 184 -17.07 5.88 20.20
N GLN A 185 -16.94 6.96 19.42
CA GLN A 185 -18.08 7.77 19.00
C GLN A 185 -18.12 7.77 17.47
N GLU A 186 -19.16 7.13 16.92
CA GLU A 186 -19.48 7.00 15.49
C GLU A 186 -18.50 6.17 14.66
N GLY A 187 -18.65 4.84 14.61
CA GLY A 187 -18.43 3.95 13.45
C GLY A 187 -17.24 4.14 12.48
N HIS A 188 -16.26 5.00 12.78
CA HIS A 188 -15.24 5.47 11.88
C HIS A 188 -13.94 4.74 12.22
N VAL A 189 -13.51 3.87 11.31
CA VAL A 189 -12.17 3.28 11.39
C VAL A 189 -11.18 4.37 11.01
N LEU A 190 -10.61 4.98 12.04
CA LEU A 190 -9.52 5.95 11.94
C LEU A 190 -8.21 5.17 11.93
N ILE A 191 -7.51 5.19 10.80
CA ILE A 191 -6.14 4.68 10.77
C ILE A 191 -5.29 5.68 11.51
N SER A 192 -4.86 5.32 12.72
CA SER A 192 -3.94 6.13 13.49
C SER A 192 -2.58 6.08 12.78
N PRO A 193 -2.06 7.21 12.30
CA PRO A 193 -0.78 7.20 11.61
C PRO A 193 0.42 7.06 12.56
N LYS A 194 0.15 7.01 13.86
CA LYS A 194 1.15 6.93 14.93
C LYS A 194 1.71 5.52 15.14
N THR A 195 1.38 4.53 14.32
CA THR A 195 1.95 3.19 14.38
C THR A 195 2.92 2.93 13.23
N PRO A 196 4.17 3.43 13.36
CA PRO A 196 5.21 3.20 12.36
C PRO A 196 5.42 1.70 12.10
N MET A 197 5.51 1.34 10.82
CA MET A 197 5.76 -0.03 10.33
C MET A 197 4.61 -1.02 10.54
N GLU A 198 3.42 -0.57 10.95
CA GLU A 198 2.25 -1.45 11.09
C GLU A 198 1.60 -1.78 9.74
N ILE A 199 1.06 -3.00 9.62
CA ILE A 199 0.24 -3.43 8.49
C ILE A 199 -1.12 -3.86 9.01
N GLN A 200 -2.17 -3.21 8.51
CA GLN A 200 -3.55 -3.43 8.94
C GLN A 200 -4.39 -3.91 7.76
N ALA A 201 -5.35 -4.80 8.03
CA ALA A 201 -6.26 -5.32 7.01
C ALA A 201 -7.71 -5.07 7.40
N TYR A 202 -8.50 -4.63 6.43
CA TYR A 202 -9.90 -4.27 6.60
C TYR A 202 -10.76 -4.98 5.56
N LYS A 203 -11.88 -5.54 6.00
CA LYS A 203 -12.98 -5.99 5.14
C LYS A 203 -13.96 -4.84 4.98
N LEU A 204 -14.22 -4.45 3.73
CA LEU A 204 -15.05 -3.31 3.35
C LEU A 204 -16.29 -3.74 2.56
N GLU A 205 -17.44 -3.13 2.86
CA GLU A 205 -18.60 -3.12 1.99
C GLU A 205 -18.64 -1.79 1.21
N LEU A 206 -18.43 -1.86 -0.10
CA LEU A 206 -18.44 -0.68 -0.98
C LEU A 206 -19.69 -0.68 -1.86
N ARG A 207 -20.33 0.49 -2.00
CA ARG A 207 -21.39 0.76 -2.98
C ARG A 207 -21.10 2.03 -3.79
N PRO A 208 -21.47 2.08 -5.08
CA PRO A 208 -21.45 3.33 -5.83
C PRO A 208 -22.35 4.36 -5.19
N HIS A 209 -21.93 5.63 -5.18
CA HIS A 209 -22.86 6.73 -4.91
C HIS A 209 -23.90 6.77 -6.05
N GLN A 210 -25.18 6.87 -5.69
CA GLN A 210 -26.26 7.08 -6.66
C GLN A 210 -26.22 8.50 -7.22
#